data_AF-A0A644X625-F1
#
_entry.id   AF-A0A644X625-F1
#
_cell.length_a   1.000
_cell.length_b   1.000
_cell.length_c   1.000
_cell.angle_alpha   90.00
_cell.angle_beta   90.00
_cell.angle_gamma   90.00
#
_symmetry.space_group_name_H-M   'P 1'
#
loop_
_entity.id
_entity.type
_entity.pdbx_description
1 polymer ?
#
loop_
_entity_poly.entity_id
_entity_poly.type
_entity_poly.pdbx_seq_one_letter_code
_entity_poly.pdbx_strand_id
1 'polypeptide(L)' 'METATLFSAGFYNHISTGALLLVSDEPMMSEGVKTEASDKKVNENFVDEHLHIGINALQLLIDNSVSVKHLLFDNEKTSK' A
#
# COMPACT_ATOMS: atom_id res chain seq x y z
N MET A 1 5.09 11.00 -4.01
CA MET A 1 3.81 11.74 -4.11
C MET A 1 3.03 11.41 -5.40
N GLU A 2 3.02 10.15 -5.84
CA GLU A 2 2.58 9.78 -7.20
C GLU A 2 1.23 9.06 -7.21
N THR A 3 0.80 8.53 -6.05
CA THR A 3 -0.34 7.61 -5.93
C THR A 3 -1.62 8.15 -6.55
N ALA A 4 -1.99 9.40 -6.26
CA ALA A 4 -3.21 9.99 -6.81
C ALA A 4 -3.18 10.06 -8.34
N THR A 5 -2.05 10.51 -8.91
CA THR A 5 -1.87 10.60 -10.36
C THR A 5 -1.93 9.24 -11.04
N LEU A 6 -1.28 8.22 -10.45
CA LEU A 6 -1.33 6.85 -10.96
C LEU A 6 -2.76 6.30 -10.98
N PHE A 7 -3.52 6.51 -9.90
CA PHE A 7 -4.91 6.07 -9.82
C PHE A 7 -5.81 6.82 -10.81
N SER A 8 -5.65 8.14 -10.95
CA SER A 8 -6.43 8.91 -11.93
C SER A 8 -6.13 8.46 -13.37
N ALA A 9 -4.86 8.28 -13.71
CA ALA A 9 -4.45 7.83 -15.04
C ALA A 9 -4.89 6.38 -15.32
N GLY A 10 -4.72 5.48 -14.34
CA GLY A 10 -5.16 4.10 -14.45
C GLY A 10 -6.68 3.97 -14.61
N PHE A 11 -7.44 4.74 -13.82
CA PHE A 11 -8.89 4.80 -13.94
C PHE A 11 -9.33 5.29 -15.32
N TYR A 12 -8.74 6.39 -15.82
CA TYR A 12 -9.07 6.93 -17.14
C TYR A 12 -8.77 5.95 -18.29
N ASN A 13 -7.69 5.17 -18.18
CA ASN A 13 -7.28 4.21 -19.21
C ASN A 13 -7.86 2.81 -19.01
N HIS A 14 -8.75 2.60 -18.02
CA HIS A 14 -9.30 1.29 -17.66
C HIS A 14 -8.22 0.24 -17.32
N ILE A 15 -7.13 0.68 -16.72
CA ILE A 15 -6.05 -0.19 -16.25
C ILE A 15 -6.25 -0.44 -14.75
N SER A 16 -6.46 -1.70 -14.38
CA SER A 16 -6.52 -2.12 -12.98
C SER A 16 -5.25 -1.69 -12.25
N THR A 17 -5.39 -0.78 -11.28
CA THR A 17 -4.27 -0.14 -10.58
C THR A 17 -4.44 -0.30 -9.08
N GLY A 18 -3.35 -0.65 -8.39
CA GLY A 18 -3.27 -0.73 -6.94
C GLY A 18 -2.00 -0.06 -6.42
N ALA A 19 -1.92 0.16 -5.11
CA ALA A 19 -0.71 0.70 -4.48
C ALA A 19 -0.45 0.04 -3.12
N LEU A 20 0.83 -0.24 -2.89
CA LEU A 20 1.41 -0.57 -1.59
C LEU A 20 2.42 0.52 -1.26
N LEU A 21 2.26 1.20 -0.14
CA LEU A 21 3.09 2.35 0.24
C LEU A 21 3.91 2.00 1.49
N LEU A 22 5.20 2.37 1.46
CA LEU A 22 6.10 2.24 2.60
C LEU A 22 6.11 3.57 3.35
N VAL A 23 5.78 3.54 4.64
CA VAL A 23 5.89 4.71 5.51
C VAL A 23 7.36 4.96 5.78
N SER A 24 7.88 6.10 5.30
CA SER A 24 9.29 6.51 5.52
C SER A 24 9.45 7.41 6.74
N ASP A 25 8.49 8.30 7.03
CA ASP A 25 8.50 9.13 8.22
C ASP A 25 7.10 9.48 8.72
N GLU A 26 7.06 10.10 9.90
CA GLU A 26 5.88 10.55 10.62
C GLU A 26 5.88 12.08 10.78
N PRO A 27 5.48 12.85 9.75
CA PRO A 27 5.60 14.31 9.73
C PRO A 27 4.73 15.03 10.78
N MET A 28 3.76 14.34 11.37
CA MET A 28 2.84 14.90 12.37
C MET A 28 3.36 14.76 13.81
N MET A 29 4.53 14.14 14.00
CA MET A 29 5.22 14.08 15.29
C MET A 29 6.24 15.21 15.38
N SER A 30 6.26 15.95 16.49
CA SER A 30 7.12 17.14 16.67
C SER A 30 8.63 16.87 16.57
N GLU A 31 9.06 15.61 16.74
CA GLU A 31 10.44 15.14 16.58
C GLU A 31 10.69 14.44 15.22
N GLY A 32 9.65 14.26 14.39
CA GLY A 32 9.58 13.32 13.27
C GLY A 32 9.71 13.93 11.88
N VAL A 33 10.46 15.02 11.73
CA VAL A 33 10.82 15.53 10.40
C VAL A 33 11.98 14.69 9.86
N LYS A 34 11.71 14.02 8.73
CA LYS A 34 12.62 13.20 7.91
C LYS A 34 14.10 13.57 8.07
N THR A 35 14.89 12.63 8.59
CA THR A 35 16.36 12.73 8.59
C THR A 35 16.91 11.74 7.56
N GLU A 36 17.97 12.09 6.84
CA GLU A 36 18.57 11.17 5.85
C GLU A 36 18.98 9.81 6.47
N ALA A 37 19.21 9.79 7.78
CA ALA A 37 19.51 8.59 8.55
C ALA A 37 18.28 7.69 8.80
N SER A 38 17.07 8.24 9.06
CA SER A 38 15.86 7.43 9.22
C SER A 38 15.45 6.78 7.89
N ASP A 39 15.51 7.54 6.80
CA ASP A 39 15.24 7.06 5.44
C ASP A 39 16.14 5.87 5.07
N LYS A 40 17.44 5.97 5.34
CA LYS A 40 18.39 4.90 5.02
C LYS A 40 18.10 3.63 5.81
N LYS A 41 17.76 3.76 7.09
CA LYS A 41 17.41 2.62 7.95
C LYS A 41 16.11 1.95 7.51
N VAL A 42 15.09 2.72 7.13
CA VAL A 42 13.83 2.16 6.62
C VAL A 42 14.09 1.45 5.29
N ASN A 43 14.88 2.06 4.40
CA ASN A 43 15.20 1.47 3.11
C ASN A 43 15.94 0.13 3.23
N GLU A 44 17.00 0.07 4.04
CA GLU A 44 17.80 -1.15 4.23
C GLU A 44 17.00 -2.31 4.83
N ASN A 45 15.98 -2.02 5.63
CA ASN A 45 15.22 -3.06 6.33
C ASN A 45 13.96 -3.52 5.60
N PHE A 46 13.32 -2.64 4.82
CA PHE A 46 11.95 -2.89 4.33
C PHE A 46 11.78 -2.83 2.82
N VAL A 47 12.75 -2.30 2.05
CA VAL A 47 12.61 -2.21 0.58
C VAL A 47 12.55 -3.58 -0.07
N ASP A 48 13.40 -4.51 0.37
CA ASP A 48 13.41 -5.86 -0.19
C ASP A 48 12.07 -6.56 0.07
N GLU A 49 11.55 -6.51 1.29
CA GLU A 49 10.25 -7.09 1.63
C GLU A 49 9.12 -6.42 0.84
N HIS A 50 9.12 -5.08 0.74
CA HIS A 50 8.12 -4.32 -0.01
C HIS A 50 8.06 -4.73 -1.48
N LEU A 51 9.23 -4.93 -2.10
CA LEU A 51 9.33 -5.41 -3.49
C LEU A 51 8.76 -6.84 -3.63
N HIS A 52 9.14 -7.74 -2.72
CA HIS A 52 8.64 -9.12 -2.75
C HIS A 52 7.12 -9.20 -2.55
N ILE A 53 6.53 -8.37 -1.67
CA ILE A 53 5.07 -8.29 -1.51
C ILE A 53 4.42 -7.86 -2.82
N GLY A 54 4.98 -6.86 -3.52
CA GLY A 54 4.48 -6.43 -4.83
C GLY A 54 4.53 -7.53 -5.89
N ILE A 55 5.65 -8.25 -5.98
CA ILE A 55 5.81 -9.38 -6.91
C ILE A 55 4.79 -10.48 -6.60
N ASN A 56 4.66 -10.86 -5.32
CA ASN A 56 3.72 -11.89 -4.89
C ASN A 56 2.26 -11.48 -5.17
N ALA A 57 1.91 -10.21 -4.99
CA ALA A 57 0.59 -9.70 -5.31
C ALA A 57 0.27 -9.83 -6.81
N LEU A 58 1.23 -9.51 -7.69
CA LEU A 58 1.08 -9.69 -9.14
C LEU A 58 0.95 -11.17 -9.52
N GLN A 59 1.75 -12.05 -8.90
CA GLN A 59 1.68 -13.49 -9.14
C GLN A 59 0.30 -14.04 -8.76
N LEU A 60 -0.25 -13.65 -7.60
CA LEU A 60 -1.60 -14.04 -7.17
C LEU A 60 -2.70 -13.59 -8.15
N LEU A 61 -2.56 -12.38 -8.72
CA LEU A 61 -3.49 -11.86 -9.73
C LEU A 61 -3.42 -12.65 -11.04
N ILE A 62 -2.21 -13.02 -11.49
CA ILE A 62 -2.00 -13.87 -12.69
C ILE A 62 -2.65 -15.24 -12.48
N ASP A 63 -2.50 -15.81 -11.29
CA ASP A 63 -2.97 -17.16 -10.96
C ASP A 63 -4.49 -17.22 -10.69
N ASN A 64 -5.25 -16.14 -10.98
CA ASN A 64 -6.69 -16.02 -10.72
C ASN A 64 -7.09 -16.38 -9.28
N SER A 65 -6.19 -16.17 -8.33
CA SER A 65 -6.50 -16.35 -6.91
C SER A 65 -7.48 -15.27 -6.46
N VAL A 66 -8.41 -15.64 -5.58
CA VAL A 66 -9.49 -14.76 -5.12
C VAL A 66 -8.90 -13.50 -4.48
N SER A 67 -8.89 -12.38 -5.22
CA SER A 67 -8.53 -11.08 -4.66
C SER A 67 -9.64 -10.66 -3.70
N VAL A 68 -9.30 -10.42 -2.43
CA VAL A 68 -10.25 -10.01 -1.40
C VAL A 68 -11.03 -8.78 -1.88
N LYS A 69 -12.33 -8.98 -2.14
CA LYS A 69 -13.31 -7.90 -2.29
C LYS A 69 -13.41 -7.27 -0.90
N HIS A 70 -13.12 -5.96 -0.80
CA HIS A 70 -13.07 -5.10 0.39
C HIS A 70 -13.75 -5.59 1.68
N LEU A 71 -13.15 -5.21 2.82
CA LEU A 71 -13.74 -5.21 4.17
C LEU A 71 -15.26 -4.93 4.16
N LEU A 72 -16.06 -5.99 4.28
CA LEU A 72 -17.38 -5.88 4.87
C LEU A 72 -17.13 -5.58 6.35
N PHE A 73 -17.40 -4.33 6.76
CA PHE A 73 -17.62 -4.07 8.17
C PHE A 73 -18.97 -4.71 8.51
N ASP A 74 -18.94 -5.95 8.99
CA ASP A 74 -20.09 -6.51 9.68
C ASP A 74 -20.29 -5.68 10.95
N ASN A 75 -21.19 -4.70 10.85
CA ASN A 75 -21.85 -4.13 12.02
C ASN A 75 -22.81 -5.19 12.60
N GLU A 76 -22.27 -6.32 13.04
CA GLU A 76 -22.97 -7.20 13.96
C GLU A 76 -22.99 -6.53 15.34
N LYS A 77 -24.04 -5.76 15.57
CA LYS A 77 -24.77 -5.69 16.85
C LYS A 77 -25.97 -4.75 16.71
N THR A 78 -27.11 -5.32 16.32
CA THR A 78 -28.39 -4.91 16.91
C THR A 78 -29.26 -6.13 17.15
N SER A 79 -29.34 -6.45 18.44
CA SER A 79 -30.21 -7.38 19.16
C SER A 79 -31.45 -7.86 18.41
N LYS A 80 -31.62 -9.19 18.36
CA LYS A 80 -32.94 -9.78 18.58
C LYS A 80 -33.35 -9.61 20.04
#